data_AF-A0A2D9DFV0-F1
#
_entry.id   AF-A0A2D9DFV0-F1
#
_cell.length_a   1.000
_cell.length_b   1.000
_cell.length_c   1.000
_cell.angle_alpha   90.00
_cell.angle_beta   90.00
_cell.angle_gamma   90.00
#
_symmetry.space_group_name_H-M   'P 1'
#
loop_
_entity.id
_entity.type
_entity.pdbx_description
1 polymer ?
#
loop_
_entity_poly.entity_id
_entity_poly.type
_entity_poly.pdbx_seq_one_letter_code
_entity_poly.pdbx_strand_id
1 'polypeptide(L)' 'MTIEEIHKIAEKCDLKGTTVNERLYISGLLNEFDKAMIMDKPKAREILKALKVDENSIEKIVS' A
#
# COMPACT_ATOMS: atom_id res chain seq x y z
N MET A 1 7.79 9.53 -0.29
CA MET A 1 8.26 8.60 -1.35
C MET A 1 7.57 8.88 -2.68
N THR A 2 8.25 8.52 -3.76
CA THR A 2 7.70 8.49 -5.13
C THR A 2 6.95 7.18 -5.38
N ILE A 3 6.07 7.15 -6.38
CA ILE A 3 5.33 5.95 -6.77
C ILE A 3 6.28 4.84 -7.24
N GLU A 4 7.32 5.18 -8.00
CA GLU A 4 8.33 4.21 -8.47
C GLU A 4 9.06 3.49 -7.33
N GLU A 5 9.40 4.21 -6.26
CA GLU A 5 10.01 3.62 -5.06
C GLU A 5 9.06 2.67 -4.35
N ILE A 6 7.77 3.03 -4.25
CA ILE A 6 6.72 2.20 -3.66
C ILE A 6 6.63 0.85 -4.40
N HIS A 7 6.60 0.87 -5.74
CA HIS A 7 6.57 -0.35 -6.54
C HIS A 7 7.82 -1.21 -6.34
N LYS A 8 9.02 -0.61 -6.35
CA LYS A 8 10.27 -1.36 -6.12
C LYS A 8 10.32 -2.04 -4.76
N ILE A 9 9.78 -1.41 -3.73
CA ILE A 9 9.70 -2.00 -2.38
C ILE A 9 8.69 -3.14 -2.38
N ALA A 10 7.49 -2.92 -2.92
CA ALA A 10 6.44 -3.93 -2.97
C ALA A 10 6.85 -5.18 -3.78
N GLU A 11 7.64 -5.02 -4.84
CA GLU A 11 8.18 -6.14 -5.63
C GLU A 11 9.20 -6.99 -4.87
N LYS A 12 9.92 -6.40 -3.91
CA LYS A 12 10.94 -7.11 -3.10
C LYS A 12 10.35 -7.89 -1.94
N CYS A 13 9.11 -7.60 -1.55
CA CYS A 13 8.44 -8.27 -0.43
C CYS A 13 7.67 -9.50 -0.92
N ASP A 14 7.85 -10.64 -0.26
CA ASP A 14 6.94 -11.76 -0.43
C ASP A 14 5.68 -11.52 0.41
N LEU A 15 4.57 -11.26 -0.27
CA LEU A 15 3.30 -10.86 0.33
C LEU A 15 2.30 -12.04 0.43
N LYS A 16 2.72 -13.28 0.09
CA LYS A 16 1.83 -14.44 0.13
C LYS A 16 1.39 -14.79 1.56
N GLY A 17 0.11 -15.08 1.73
CA GLY A 17 -0.46 -15.50 3.02
C GLY A 17 -0.58 -14.38 4.06
N THR A 18 -0.37 -13.12 3.68
CA THR A 18 -0.42 -11.97 4.59
C THR A 18 -1.68 -11.12 4.38
N THR A 19 -2.17 -10.54 5.46
CA THR A 19 -3.21 -9.51 5.47
C THR A 19 -2.67 -8.18 4.95
N VAL A 20 -3.55 -7.25 4.56
CA VAL A 20 -3.15 -5.94 4.01
C VAL A 20 -2.26 -5.14 4.97
N ASN A 21 -2.60 -5.13 6.26
CA ASN A 21 -1.83 -4.43 7.28
C ASN A 21 -0.42 -5.02 7.46
N GLU A 22 -0.30 -6.35 7.39
CA GLU A 22 1.00 -7.02 7.45
C GLU A 22 1.85 -6.69 6.22
N ARG A 23 1.25 -6.59 5.02
CA ARG A 23 1.98 -6.15 3.81
C ARG A 23 2.52 -4.73 3.96
N LEU A 24 1.70 -3.82 4.48
CA LEU A 24 2.10 -2.44 4.75
C LEU A 24 3.25 -2.38 5.77
N TYR A 25 3.22 -3.23 6.79
CA TYR A 25 4.26 -3.32 7.79
C TYR A 25 5.56 -3.92 7.23
N ILE A 26 5.49 -5.08 6.57
CA ILE A 26 6.64 -5.80 5.99
C ILE A 26 7.34 -4.96 4.92
N SER A 27 6.57 -4.25 4.10
CA SER A 27 7.11 -3.33 3.09
C SER A 27 7.65 -2.02 3.67
N GLY A 28 7.38 -1.71 4.94
CA GLY A 28 7.71 -0.42 5.54
C GLY A 28 6.90 0.75 4.96
N LEU A 29 5.83 0.47 4.20
CA LEU A 29 4.96 1.47 3.59
C LEU A 29 3.88 1.98 4.55
N LEU A 30 3.69 1.34 5.71
CA LEU A 30 2.64 1.69 6.69
C LEU A 30 2.60 3.19 7.01
N ASN A 31 3.74 3.77 7.38
CA ASN A 31 3.82 5.20 7.73
C ASN A 31 3.52 6.12 6.54
N GLU A 32 3.91 5.73 5.32
CA GLU A 32 3.64 6.52 4.11
C GLU A 32 2.17 6.40 3.73
N PHE A 33 1.58 5.22 3.91
CA PHE A 33 0.17 4.96 3.70
C PHE A 33 -0.71 5.78 4.65
N ASP A 34 -0.41 5.77 5.95
CA ASP A 34 -1.16 6.56 6.95
C ASP A 34 -1.13 8.06 6.64
N LYS A 35 0.03 8.58 6.20
CA LYS A 35 0.14 9.98 5.75
C LYS A 35 -0.67 10.24 4.49
N ALA A 36 -0.61 9.33 3.52
CA ALA A 36 -1.35 9.44 2.27
C ALA A 36 -2.86 9.36 2.51
N MET A 37 -3.34 8.54 3.45
CA MET A 37 -4.75 8.46 3.82
C MET A 37 -5.33 9.81 4.29
N ILE A 38 -4.51 10.67 4.90
CA ILE A 38 -4.93 12.00 5.39
C ILE A 38 -4.77 13.08 4.31
N MET A 39 -3.65 13.04 3.56
CA MET A 39 -3.20 14.15 2.70
C MET A 39 -3.46 13.91 1.21
N ASP A 40 -3.44 12.65 0.77
CA ASP A 40 -3.38 12.26 -0.65
C ASP A 40 -3.99 10.85 -0.85
N LYS A 41 -5.32 10.78 -0.83
CA LYS A 41 -6.07 9.54 -1.09
C LYS A 41 -5.66 8.84 -2.39
N PRO A 42 -5.41 9.54 -3.52
CA PRO A 42 -4.86 8.92 -4.72
C PRO A 42 -3.56 8.15 -4.47
N LYS A 43 -2.62 8.74 -3.73
CA LYS A 43 -1.37 8.06 -3.36
C LYS A 43 -1.58 6.86 -2.45
N ALA A 44 -2.53 6.94 -1.51
CA ALA A 44 -2.90 5.79 -0.66
C ALA A 44 -3.42 4.62 -1.50
N ARG A 45 -4.22 4.92 -2.54
CA ARG A 45 -4.71 3.93 -3.52
C ARG A 45 -3.56 3.23 -4.25
N GLU A 46 -2.57 4.00 -4.71
CA GLU A 46 -1.41 3.46 -5.44
C GLU A 46 -0.51 2.60 -4.54
N ILE A 47 -0.34 2.95 -3.26
CA ILE A 47 0.38 2.10 -2.29
C ILE A 47 -0.29 0.72 -2.15
N LEU A 48 -1.61 0.68 -2.00
CA LEU A 48 -2.33 -0.58 -1.88
C LEU A 48 -2.30 -1.40 -3.19
N LYS A 49 -2.38 -0.74 -4.35
CA LYS A 49 -2.22 -1.41 -5.65
C LYS A 49 -0.83 -2.03 -5.79
N ALA A 50 0.22 -1.32 -5.42
CA ALA A 50 1.59 -1.84 -5.45
C ALA A 50 1.73 -3.09 -4.57
N LEU A 51 1.04 -3.14 -3.42
CA LEU A 51 0.97 -4.30 -2.53
C LEU A 51 0.02 -5.42 -2.99
N LYS A 52 -0.47 -5.36 -4.24
CA LYS A 52 -1.38 -6.33 -4.85
C LYS A 52 -2.64 -6.56 -4.01
N VAL A 53 -3.16 -5.49 -3.41
CA VAL A 53 -4.47 -5.49 -2.77
C VAL A 53 -5.53 -5.39 -3.87
N ASP A 54 -6.63 -6.14 -3.73
CA ASP A 54 -7.71 -6.11 -4.70
C ASP A 54 -8.46 -4.76 -4.67
N GLU A 55 -8.97 -4.34 -5.81
CA GLU A 55 -9.58 -3.02 -5.97
C GLU A 55 -10.80 -2.82 -5.06
N ASN A 56 -11.58 -3.88 -4.81
CA ASN A 56 -12.72 -3.83 -3.89
C ASN A 56 -12.29 -3.55 -2.44
N SER A 57 -11.22 -4.19 -1.97
CA SER A 57 -10.62 -3.91 -0.66
C SER A 57 -10.06 -2.50 -0.59
N ILE A 58 -9.41 -2.03 -1.66
CA ILE A 58 -8.88 -0.67 -1.76
C ILE A 58 -10.00 0.36 -1.60
N GLU A 59 -11.11 0.20 -2.31
CA GLU A 59 -12.24 1.12 -2.19
C GLU A 59 -12.82 1.13 -0.78
N LYS A 60 -12.92 -0.02 -0.11
CA LYS A 60 -13.38 -0.09 1.28
C LYS A 60 -12.43 0.59 2.28
N ILE A 61 -11.13 0.56 2.02
CA ILE A 61 -10.11 1.13 2.89
C ILE A 61 -9.99 2.65 2.68
N VAL A 62 -10.00 3.09 1.43
CA VAL A 62 -9.73 4.50 1.04
C VAL A 62 -11.01 5.36 0.97
N SER A 63 -12.20 4.73 0.92
CA SER A 63 -13.54 5.35 0.92
C SER A 63 -13.62 6.62 1.76
#